data_AF-A1TP99-F1
#
_entry.id   AF-A1TP99-F1
#
_cell.length_a   1.000
_cell.length_b   1.000
_cell.length_c   1.000
_cell.angle_alpha   90.00
_cell.angle_beta   90.00
_cell.angle_gamma   90.00
#
_symmetry.space_group_name_H-M   'P 1'
#
loop_
_entity.id
_entity.type
_entity.pdbx_description
1 polymer ?
#
loop_
_entity_poly.entity_id
_entity_poly.type
_entity_poly.pdbx_seq_one_letter_code
_entity_poly.pdbx_strand_id
1 'polypeptide(L)'
;MKQLVASALMLLSPVLVMAQDAAPAPAKPAPKAAAKAAPAKDSKEARKPAAKSTQSAKAATAKEAKKPVHVAKAHPQSSRAQLKSATNQVASGLIAAEAALSPAELEIAQRVHTGHIPCELGASVNIEADPKSPGYFEVAGKNFHYRMTPVATSTGAVRLEDQKAGAVWIQIANKSMLMNQKLGQRLADECMSPQQVAVSETIRKNPQPSLLDAPAPAPAAAAAPAAAPAAEAPAK
;
A
#
# COMPACT_ATOMS: atom_id res chain seq x y z
N MET A 1 -32.46 -50.17 14.75
CA MET A 1 -32.75 -49.86 16.17
C MET A 1 -31.64 -48.92 16.64
N LYS A 2 -31.94 -47.68 17.04
CA LYS A 2 -31.89 -47.25 18.46
C LYS A 2 -30.70 -47.83 19.25
N GLN A 3 -29.69 -46.99 19.51
CA GLN A 3 -29.54 -46.42 20.86
C GLN A 3 -29.14 -44.94 20.79
N LEU A 4 -29.48 -44.22 21.86
CA LEU A 4 -29.09 -42.84 22.14
C LEU A 4 -28.26 -42.85 23.42
N VAL A 5 -27.19 -42.05 23.50
CA VAL A 5 -26.53 -41.71 24.77
C VAL A 5 -26.42 -40.21 24.84
N ALA A 6 -27.31 -39.59 25.62
CA ALA A 6 -27.16 -38.22 26.08
C ALA A 6 -26.56 -38.26 27.49
N SER A 7 -25.59 -37.40 27.76
CA SER A 7 -25.09 -37.15 29.12
C SER A 7 -24.83 -35.65 29.26
N ALA A 8 -25.82 -34.96 29.83
CA ALA A 8 -25.63 -33.62 30.35
C ALA A 8 -25.00 -33.73 31.75
N LEU A 9 -24.03 -32.87 32.07
CA LEU A 9 -23.56 -32.74 33.45
C LEU A 9 -23.19 -31.30 33.81
N MET A 10 -24.03 -30.73 34.68
CA MET A 10 -23.76 -29.68 35.66
C MET A 10 -22.99 -28.41 35.25
N LEU A 11 -23.77 -27.33 35.17
CA LEU A 11 -23.52 -26.07 35.88
C LEU A 11 -22.50 -26.18 37.04
N LEU A 12 -21.52 -25.28 37.10
CA LEU A 12 -21.25 -24.50 38.32
C LEU A 12 -20.37 -23.26 38.00
N SER A 13 -20.90 -22.07 38.29
CA SER A 13 -20.07 -20.87 38.50
C SER A 13 -19.60 -20.84 39.95
N PRO A 14 -18.62 -19.99 40.29
CA PRO A 14 -19.06 -18.72 40.88
C PRO A 14 -18.33 -17.48 40.35
N VAL A 15 -19.04 -16.35 40.42
CA VAL A 15 -18.45 -15.01 40.31
C VAL A 15 -17.62 -14.72 41.55
N LEU A 16 -16.46 -14.08 41.40
CA LEU A 16 -15.77 -13.41 42.51
C LEU A 16 -15.56 -11.94 42.17
N VAL A 17 -16.38 -11.08 42.75
CA VAL A 17 -16.19 -9.62 42.77
C VAL A 17 -15.36 -9.27 44.01
N MET A 18 -14.34 -8.44 43.82
CA MET A 18 -13.69 -7.66 44.89
C MET A 18 -13.51 -6.23 44.39
N ALA A 19 -13.66 -5.25 45.29
CA ALA A 19 -13.64 -3.83 44.97
C ALA A 19 -13.06 -3.04 46.15
N GLN A 20 -12.47 -1.87 45.85
CA GLN A 20 -11.85 -0.91 46.80
C GLN A 20 -10.57 -1.48 47.48
N ASP A 21 -9.50 -0.72 47.72
CA ASP A 21 -9.15 0.67 47.37
C ASP A 21 -7.60 0.78 47.29
N ALA A 22 -6.91 1.90 47.01
CA ALA A 22 -7.27 3.32 46.97
C ALA A 22 -6.40 4.12 45.98
N ALA A 23 -6.67 5.42 45.85
CA ALA A 23 -5.75 6.42 45.31
C ALA A 23 -5.45 7.51 46.36
N PRO A 24 -4.22 8.05 46.41
CA PRO A 24 -4.08 9.47 46.12
C PRO A 24 -2.80 9.86 45.34
N ALA A 25 -2.85 11.04 44.72
CA ALA A 25 -1.74 11.79 44.14
C ALA A 25 -2.06 13.31 44.24
N PRO A 26 -1.14 14.26 43.96
CA PRO A 26 0.26 14.13 43.54
C PRO A 26 1.27 14.97 44.37
N ALA A 27 2.57 14.84 44.07
CA ALA A 27 3.60 15.82 44.45
C ALA A 27 4.68 15.97 43.34
N LYS A 28 5.33 17.14 43.28
CA LYS A 28 6.43 17.52 42.35
C LYS A 28 7.60 18.14 43.17
N PRO A 29 8.73 18.60 42.59
CA PRO A 29 9.80 17.76 42.02
C PRO A 29 11.25 18.17 42.44
N ALA A 30 12.26 17.38 41.99
CA ALA A 30 13.68 17.80 41.80
C ALA A 30 14.55 18.07 43.08
N PRO A 31 15.86 18.40 42.97
CA PRO A 31 16.93 17.58 42.35
C PRO A 31 18.27 17.51 43.16
N LYS A 32 19.16 16.58 42.77
CA LYS A 32 20.65 16.53 43.00
C LYS A 32 21.22 15.35 42.17
N ALA A 33 22.38 15.33 41.49
CA ALA A 33 23.68 16.03 41.54
C ALA A 33 24.57 15.63 42.75
N ALA A 34 25.81 15.15 42.64
CA ALA A 34 26.72 14.89 41.49
C ALA A 34 27.42 13.49 41.67
N ALA A 35 28.55 13.04 41.08
CA ALA A 35 29.66 13.64 40.30
C ALA A 35 30.33 12.54 39.39
N LYS A 36 31.07 12.83 38.30
CA LYS A 36 32.54 13.12 38.16
C LYS A 36 33.45 11.91 38.53
N ALA A 37 34.47 11.49 37.75
CA ALA A 37 35.32 12.25 36.81
C ALA A 37 35.80 11.50 35.54
N ALA A 38 36.37 12.26 34.59
CA ALA A 38 37.30 11.82 33.52
C ALA A 38 38.75 12.27 33.90
N PRO A 39 39.85 12.05 33.13
CA PRO A 39 40.07 12.28 31.68
C PRO A 39 40.74 11.05 30.97
N ALA A 40 41.39 11.04 29.80
CA ALA A 40 41.89 12.07 28.86
C ALA A 40 41.88 11.53 27.38
N LYS A 41 41.93 12.37 26.32
CA LYS A 41 43.11 12.74 25.47
C LYS A 41 43.91 11.54 24.86
N ASP A 42 44.45 11.56 23.64
CA ASP A 42 44.63 12.64 22.64
C ASP A 42 44.83 12.09 21.19
N SER A 43 44.73 12.95 20.16
CA SER A 43 45.44 12.87 18.85
C SER A 43 45.24 11.64 17.91
N LYS A 44 45.79 11.57 16.67
CA LYS A 44 45.89 12.55 15.55
C LYS A 44 46.35 11.84 14.25
N GLU A 45 45.60 12.00 13.16
CA GLU A 45 46.00 12.06 11.72
C GLU A 45 46.94 11.01 11.04
N ALA A 46 46.44 10.49 9.91
CA ALA A 46 47.15 10.05 8.68
C ALA A 46 48.29 8.99 8.70
N ARG A 47 48.12 7.93 7.88
CA ARG A 47 48.98 7.67 6.69
C ARG A 47 48.47 6.56 5.75
N LYS A 48 48.92 6.65 4.49
CA LYS A 48 48.86 5.64 3.40
C LYS A 48 50.29 5.50 2.82
N PRO A 49 50.53 4.70 1.77
CA PRO A 49 50.92 3.28 1.77
C PRO A 49 52.43 3.02 1.56
N ALA A 50 52.90 1.82 1.92
CA ALA A 50 54.14 1.17 1.46
C ALA A 50 54.13 -0.34 1.87
N ALA A 51 54.89 -1.27 1.28
CA ALA A 51 55.40 -1.39 -0.10
C ALA A 51 55.93 -2.82 -0.39
N LYS A 52 55.69 -3.32 -1.62
CA LYS A 52 56.67 -3.92 -2.55
C LYS A 52 57.74 -4.93 -2.06
N SER A 53 57.64 -6.17 -2.55
CA SER A 53 58.76 -6.96 -3.13
C SER A 53 58.14 -8.01 -4.08
N THR A 54 58.40 -8.13 -5.40
CA THR A 54 59.55 -7.92 -6.31
C THR A 54 60.51 -9.12 -6.45
N GLN A 55 60.36 -9.87 -7.56
CA GLN A 55 61.40 -10.46 -8.43
C GLN A 55 60.67 -11.15 -9.61
N SER A 56 60.83 -10.74 -10.87
CA SER A 56 61.98 -10.96 -11.77
C SER A 56 62.34 -12.46 -11.88
N ALA A 57 61.89 -13.22 -12.88
CA ALA A 57 62.10 -13.14 -14.34
C ALA A 57 63.33 -13.92 -14.85
N LYS A 58 63.10 -14.86 -15.77
CA LYS A 58 64.10 -15.45 -16.67
C LYS A 58 63.41 -15.83 -17.99
N ALA A 59 64.14 -15.80 -19.11
CA ALA A 59 63.58 -15.81 -20.47
C ALA A 59 64.10 -16.99 -21.33
N ALA A 60 63.49 -17.12 -22.53
CA ALA A 60 63.75 -18.12 -23.58
C ALA A 60 63.34 -19.57 -23.19
N THR A 61 62.87 -20.43 -24.10
CA THR A 61 63.04 -20.47 -25.56
C THR A 61 61.74 -20.68 -26.34
N ALA A 62 61.75 -20.38 -27.64
CA ALA A 62 60.60 -20.61 -28.53
C ALA A 62 60.42 -22.09 -28.92
N LYS A 63 59.17 -22.53 -29.11
CA LYS A 63 58.85 -23.58 -30.08
C LYS A 63 57.46 -23.36 -30.67
N GLU A 64 57.38 -23.44 -31.99
CA GLU A 64 56.16 -23.24 -32.76
C GLU A 64 55.20 -24.44 -32.61
N ALA A 65 53.93 -24.16 -32.30
CA ALA A 65 52.86 -25.16 -32.29
C ALA A 65 51.55 -24.49 -32.73
N LYS A 66 50.98 -24.99 -33.84
CA LYS A 66 49.79 -24.41 -34.49
C LYS A 66 48.56 -24.59 -33.59
N LYS A 67 47.91 -23.50 -33.19
CA LYS A 67 46.58 -23.51 -32.57
C LYS A 67 45.57 -22.95 -33.58
N PRO A 68 44.50 -23.69 -33.95
CA PRO A 68 43.57 -23.22 -34.98
C PRO A 68 42.80 -21.98 -34.49
N VAL A 69 42.58 -21.03 -35.39
CA VAL A 69 41.67 -19.90 -35.14
C VAL A 69 40.26 -20.47 -35.03
N HIS A 70 39.72 -20.54 -33.81
CA HIS A 70 38.30 -20.71 -33.60
C HIS A 70 37.58 -19.43 -34.03
N VAL A 71 37.35 -19.30 -35.34
CA VAL A 71 36.33 -18.39 -35.86
C VAL A 71 35.03 -18.78 -35.16
N ALA A 72 34.48 -17.86 -34.36
CA ALA A 72 33.21 -18.06 -33.69
C ALA A 72 32.12 -18.20 -34.76
N LYS A 73 31.84 -19.46 -35.13
CA LYS A 73 30.92 -19.78 -36.21
C LYS A 73 29.53 -19.43 -35.72
N ALA A 74 29.05 -18.24 -36.08
CA ALA A 74 27.72 -17.77 -35.70
C ALA A 74 26.68 -18.74 -36.26
N HIS A 75 26.18 -19.64 -35.42
CA HIS A 75 25.08 -20.51 -35.77
C HIS A 75 23.85 -19.61 -35.98
N PRO A 76 23.28 -19.54 -37.20
CA PRO A 76 22.06 -18.77 -37.41
C PRO A 76 21.00 -19.36 -36.48
N GLN A 77 20.39 -18.51 -35.65
CA GLN A 77 19.29 -18.93 -34.80
C GLN A 77 18.22 -19.54 -35.68
N SER A 78 17.85 -20.80 -35.44
CA SER A 78 16.89 -21.46 -36.33
C SER A 78 15.58 -20.68 -36.35
N SER A 79 14.88 -20.65 -37.49
CA SER A 79 13.64 -19.89 -37.64
C SER A 79 12.60 -20.21 -36.56
N ARG A 80 12.67 -21.43 -36.00
CA ARG A 80 11.83 -21.91 -34.89
C ARG A 80 12.21 -21.32 -33.52
N ALA A 81 13.50 -21.05 -33.29
CA ALA A 81 13.97 -20.29 -32.13
C ALA A 81 13.61 -18.81 -32.28
N GLN A 82 13.88 -18.23 -33.45
CA GLN A 82 13.62 -16.82 -33.73
C GLN A 82 12.11 -16.48 -33.67
N LEU A 83 11.25 -17.37 -34.17
CA LEU A 83 9.79 -17.27 -34.02
C LEU A 83 9.36 -17.35 -32.55
N LYS A 84 9.89 -18.29 -31.75
CA LYS A 84 9.60 -18.36 -30.30
C LYS A 84 10.04 -17.10 -29.56
N SER A 85 11.21 -16.55 -29.89
CA SER A 85 11.66 -15.28 -29.34
C SER A 85 10.72 -14.14 -29.70
N ALA A 86 10.27 -14.04 -30.96
CA ALA A 86 9.31 -13.02 -31.39
C ALA A 86 7.96 -13.15 -30.67
N THR A 87 7.40 -14.38 -30.57
CA THR A 87 6.16 -14.63 -29.82
C THR A 87 6.31 -14.25 -28.34
N ASN A 88 7.44 -14.59 -27.71
CA ASN A 88 7.69 -14.20 -26.32
C ASN A 88 7.79 -12.67 -26.16
N GLN A 89 8.46 -11.95 -27.06
CA GLN A 89 8.54 -10.48 -27.01
C GLN A 89 7.17 -9.82 -27.19
N VAL A 90 6.33 -10.31 -28.11
CA VAL A 90 4.95 -9.83 -28.28
C VAL A 90 4.10 -10.13 -27.04
N ALA A 91 4.20 -11.34 -26.48
CA ALA A 91 3.49 -11.68 -25.24
C ALA A 91 3.94 -10.81 -24.06
N SER A 92 5.24 -10.56 -23.90
CA SER A 92 5.78 -9.65 -22.88
C SER A 92 5.31 -8.21 -23.10
N GLY A 93 5.24 -7.73 -24.34
CA GLY A 93 4.72 -6.39 -24.66
C GLY A 93 3.24 -6.23 -24.33
N LEU A 94 2.41 -7.25 -24.62
CA LEU A 94 0.99 -7.25 -24.27
C LEU A 94 0.78 -7.34 -22.75
N ILE A 95 1.54 -8.17 -22.03
CA ILE A 95 1.50 -8.24 -20.56
C ILE A 95 1.96 -6.93 -19.91
N ALA A 96 2.95 -6.24 -20.50
CA ALA A 96 3.40 -4.94 -20.04
C ALA A 96 2.38 -3.82 -20.31
N ALA A 97 1.61 -3.91 -21.39
CA ALA A 97 0.50 -3.00 -21.67
C ALA A 97 -0.69 -3.23 -20.71
N GLU A 98 -1.05 -4.49 -20.45
CA GLU A 98 -2.11 -4.85 -19.48
C GLU A 98 -1.73 -4.48 -18.03
N ALA A 99 -0.43 -4.44 -17.72
CA ALA A 99 0.10 -3.98 -16.44
C ALA A 99 0.31 -2.44 -16.37
N ALA A 100 0.07 -1.71 -17.46
CA ALA A 100 0.16 -0.26 -17.50
C ALA A 100 -1.24 0.35 -17.24
N LEU A 101 -1.48 0.71 -15.98
CA LEU A 101 -2.73 1.35 -15.53
C LEU A 101 -3.11 2.54 -16.42
N SER A 102 -4.39 2.62 -16.78
CA SER A 102 -4.90 3.74 -17.57
C SER A 102 -4.88 5.05 -16.77
N PRO A 103 -4.91 6.23 -17.44
CA PRO A 103 -4.92 7.51 -16.74
C PRO A 103 -6.05 7.64 -15.70
N ALA A 104 -7.25 7.13 -16.01
CA ALA A 104 -8.39 7.16 -15.10
C ALA A 104 -8.17 6.29 -13.83
N GLU A 105 -7.45 5.18 -13.96
CA GLU A 105 -7.10 4.30 -12.84
C GLU A 105 -5.97 4.88 -11.99
N LEU A 106 -5.02 5.58 -12.62
CA LEU A 106 -3.99 6.37 -11.91
C LEU A 106 -4.57 7.59 -11.18
N GLU A 107 -5.65 8.19 -11.70
CA GLU A 107 -6.44 9.20 -10.97
C GLU A 107 -7.20 8.61 -9.78
N ILE A 108 -7.75 7.39 -9.91
CA ILE A 108 -8.38 6.67 -8.79
C ILE A 108 -7.34 6.33 -7.72
N ALA A 109 -6.15 5.89 -8.10
CA ALA A 109 -5.05 5.60 -7.19
C ALA A 109 -4.70 6.80 -6.29
N GLN A 110 -4.67 8.02 -6.84
CA GLN A 110 -4.41 9.25 -6.08
C GLN A 110 -5.49 9.58 -5.03
N ARG A 111 -6.67 8.96 -5.12
CA ARG A 111 -7.80 9.15 -4.19
C ARG A 111 -7.89 8.04 -3.12
N VAL A 112 -7.06 7.01 -3.18
CA VAL A 112 -7.05 5.90 -2.21
C VAL A 112 -6.61 6.40 -0.84
N HIS A 113 -7.36 6.05 0.20
CA HIS A 113 -6.90 6.23 1.58
C HIS A 113 -5.94 5.11 1.97
N THR A 114 -4.74 5.49 2.40
CA THR A 114 -3.64 4.58 2.79
C THR A 114 -3.37 4.62 4.29
N GLY A 115 -2.59 3.66 4.77
CA GLY A 115 -2.28 3.43 6.18
C GLY A 115 -3.28 2.47 6.85
N HIS A 116 -3.28 2.49 8.19
CA HIS A 116 -4.13 1.65 9.01
C HIS A 116 -5.55 2.23 9.15
N ILE A 117 -6.53 1.51 8.62
CA ILE A 117 -7.95 1.89 8.63
C ILE A 117 -8.70 0.97 9.63
N PRO A 118 -9.24 1.51 10.74
CA PRO A 118 -10.09 0.74 11.66
C PRO A 118 -11.47 0.47 11.04
N CYS A 119 -12.07 -0.66 11.42
CA CYS A 119 -13.34 -1.18 10.90
C CYS A 119 -14.25 -1.70 12.03
N GLU A 120 -15.46 -2.10 11.66
CA GLU A 120 -16.47 -2.73 12.54
C GLU A 120 -15.94 -4.04 13.18
N LEU A 121 -16.55 -4.48 14.29
CA LEU A 121 -16.14 -5.62 15.14
C LEU A 121 -14.68 -5.60 15.63
N GLY A 122 -13.99 -4.45 15.56
CA GLY A 122 -12.56 -4.35 15.88
C GLY A 122 -11.66 -4.97 14.79
N ALA A 123 -12.18 -5.17 13.58
CA ALA A 123 -11.35 -5.46 12.42
C ALA A 123 -10.55 -4.21 12.00
N SER A 124 -9.54 -4.42 11.16
CA SER A 124 -8.78 -3.34 10.53
C SER A 124 -8.18 -3.80 9.20
N VAL A 125 -7.95 -2.84 8.31
CA VAL A 125 -7.31 -3.02 7.01
C VAL A 125 -6.15 -2.05 6.90
N ASN A 126 -4.98 -2.54 6.53
CA ASN A 126 -3.82 -1.71 6.20
C ASN A 126 -3.68 -1.62 4.69
N ILE A 127 -3.59 -0.40 4.14
CA ILE A 127 -3.50 -0.16 2.69
C ILE A 127 -2.22 0.61 2.38
N GLU A 128 -1.33 0.01 1.62
CA GLU A 128 -0.05 0.61 1.22
C GLU A 128 0.06 0.64 -0.31
N ALA A 129 0.58 1.75 -0.87
CA ALA A 129 0.86 1.83 -2.31
C ALA A 129 2.17 1.08 -2.62
N ASP A 130 2.19 0.24 -3.65
CA ASP A 130 3.39 -0.52 -4.02
C ASP A 130 4.47 0.41 -4.62
N PRO A 131 5.62 0.60 -3.95
CA PRO A 131 6.67 1.51 -4.42
C PRO A 131 7.39 1.00 -5.70
N LYS A 132 7.17 -0.25 -6.12
CA LYS A 132 7.75 -0.84 -7.33
C LYS A 132 6.85 -0.69 -8.56
N SER A 133 5.55 -0.48 -8.36
CA SER A 133 4.58 -0.28 -9.44
C SER A 133 3.51 0.72 -8.99
N PRO A 134 3.70 2.02 -9.30
CA PRO A 134 2.77 3.07 -8.93
C PRO A 134 1.33 2.76 -9.34
N GLY A 135 0.40 3.00 -8.41
CA GLY A 135 -1.03 2.74 -8.61
C GLY A 135 -1.50 1.33 -8.24
N TYR A 136 -0.62 0.37 -7.97
CA TYR A 136 -1.00 -0.87 -7.28
C TYR A 136 -0.99 -0.66 -5.76
N PHE A 137 -1.81 -1.42 -5.04
CA PHE A 137 -1.94 -1.34 -3.59
C PHE A 137 -1.87 -2.72 -2.94
N GLU A 138 -1.09 -2.86 -1.87
CA GLU A 138 -1.15 -4.03 -0.99
C GLU A 138 -2.18 -3.75 0.12
N VAL A 139 -3.22 -4.59 0.16
CA VAL A 139 -4.36 -4.49 1.07
C VAL A 139 -4.33 -5.68 2.02
N ALA A 140 -3.91 -5.45 3.25
CA ALA A 140 -3.63 -6.47 4.24
C ALA A 140 -4.53 -6.36 5.48
N GLY A 141 -4.75 -7.49 6.15
CA GLY A 141 -5.48 -7.57 7.41
C GLY A 141 -5.11 -8.84 8.17
N LYS A 142 -5.86 -9.16 9.23
CA LYS A 142 -5.49 -10.24 10.16
C LYS A 142 -5.22 -11.61 9.51
N ASN A 143 -6.02 -11.97 8.49
CA ASN A 143 -6.00 -13.29 7.85
C ASN A 143 -5.96 -13.20 6.30
N PHE A 144 -5.66 -12.03 5.72
CA PHE A 144 -5.67 -11.82 4.26
C PHE A 144 -4.62 -10.80 3.81
N HIS A 145 -4.19 -10.92 2.56
CA HIS A 145 -3.29 -10.01 1.88
C HIS A 145 -3.61 -10.05 0.38
N TYR A 146 -3.91 -8.90 -0.23
CA TYR A 146 -4.34 -8.79 -1.62
C TYR A 146 -3.58 -7.68 -2.33
N ARG A 147 -3.00 -7.99 -3.50
CA ARG A 147 -2.35 -7.00 -4.35
C ARG A 147 -3.37 -6.45 -5.33
N MET A 148 -4.03 -5.38 -4.92
CA MET A 148 -5.17 -4.79 -5.62
C MET A 148 -4.77 -3.75 -6.65
N THR A 149 -5.67 -3.60 -7.64
CA THR A 149 -5.52 -2.75 -8.81
C THR A 149 -6.73 -1.82 -8.89
N PRO A 150 -6.59 -0.49 -9.04
CA PRO A 150 -7.72 0.41 -9.22
C PRO A 150 -8.48 0.08 -10.50
N VAL A 151 -9.82 0.18 -10.44
CA VAL A 151 -10.72 -0.09 -11.58
C VAL A 151 -11.66 1.11 -11.77
N ALA A 152 -11.83 1.55 -13.01
CA ALA A 152 -12.69 2.67 -13.36
C ALA A 152 -14.14 2.51 -12.86
N THR A 153 -14.70 3.56 -12.23
CA THR A 153 -16.09 3.59 -11.73
C THR A 153 -16.86 4.78 -12.31
N SER A 154 -18.12 4.55 -12.68
CA SER A 154 -19.04 5.61 -13.12
C SER A 154 -19.58 6.47 -11.97
N THR A 155 -19.50 5.98 -10.73
CA THR A 155 -19.98 6.66 -9.51
C THR A 155 -18.91 7.51 -8.83
N GLY A 156 -17.67 7.54 -9.35
CA GLY A 156 -16.53 8.25 -8.76
C GLY A 156 -15.97 7.63 -7.46
N ALA A 157 -16.65 6.63 -6.90
CA ALA A 157 -16.16 5.88 -5.73
C ALA A 157 -14.85 5.15 -6.06
N VAL A 158 -13.92 5.12 -5.11
CA VAL A 158 -12.64 4.41 -5.28
C VAL A 158 -12.91 2.91 -5.15
N ARG A 159 -12.54 2.15 -6.19
CA ARG A 159 -12.67 0.69 -6.24
C ARG A 159 -11.33 0.08 -6.59
N LEU A 160 -10.84 -0.83 -5.75
CA LEU A 160 -9.61 -1.60 -6.00
C LEU A 160 -9.97 -3.09 -6.04
N GLU A 161 -9.39 -3.85 -6.96
CA GLU A 161 -9.68 -5.27 -7.14
C GLU A 161 -8.42 -6.13 -7.23
N ASP A 162 -8.46 -7.29 -6.59
CA ASP A 162 -7.67 -8.47 -6.96
C ASP A 162 -8.62 -9.48 -7.62
N GLN A 163 -8.65 -9.47 -8.96
CA GLN A 163 -9.51 -10.36 -9.75
C GLN A 163 -9.15 -11.85 -9.60
N LYS A 164 -7.94 -12.19 -9.15
CA LYS A 164 -7.48 -13.59 -8.99
C LYS A 164 -7.98 -14.16 -7.66
N ALA A 165 -7.87 -13.37 -6.59
CA ALA A 165 -8.45 -13.70 -5.28
C ALA A 165 -9.98 -13.48 -5.23
N GLY A 166 -10.52 -12.64 -6.12
CA GLY A 166 -11.91 -12.18 -6.10
C GLY A 166 -12.18 -11.12 -5.03
N ALA A 167 -11.14 -10.46 -4.50
CA ALA A 167 -11.26 -9.47 -3.44
C ALA A 167 -11.45 -8.07 -4.02
N VAL A 168 -12.35 -7.28 -3.43
CA VAL A 168 -12.69 -5.92 -3.86
C VAL A 168 -12.78 -5.00 -2.66
N TRP A 169 -12.00 -3.93 -2.68
CA TRP A 169 -12.11 -2.79 -1.78
C TRP A 169 -13.00 -1.73 -2.42
N ILE A 170 -13.97 -1.21 -1.67
CA ILE A 170 -14.84 -0.11 -2.08
C ILE A 170 -14.72 1.00 -1.03
N GLN A 171 -14.33 2.19 -1.47
CA GLN A 171 -14.17 3.38 -0.65
C GLN A 171 -15.11 4.49 -1.15
N ILE A 172 -16.10 4.82 -0.32
CA ILE A 172 -17.13 5.85 -0.53
C ILE A 172 -16.74 7.08 0.33
N ALA A 173 -17.36 8.25 0.11
CA ALA A 173 -17.01 9.49 0.81
C ALA A 173 -16.98 9.41 2.35
N ASN A 174 -17.79 8.54 2.96
CA ASN A 174 -17.96 8.43 4.41
C ASN A 174 -17.50 7.10 5.03
N LYS A 175 -17.39 6.01 4.25
CA LYS A 175 -16.92 4.69 4.72
C LYS A 175 -16.38 3.83 3.59
N SER A 176 -15.62 2.81 3.97
CA SER A 176 -15.07 1.79 3.08
C SER A 176 -15.46 0.38 3.52
N MET A 177 -15.31 -0.60 2.64
CA MET A 177 -15.54 -2.02 2.92
C MET A 177 -14.72 -2.93 2.00
N LEU A 178 -14.36 -4.10 2.51
CA LEU A 178 -13.63 -5.16 1.80
C LEU A 178 -14.53 -6.39 1.63
N MET A 179 -14.73 -6.84 0.40
CA MET A 179 -15.56 -8.00 0.08
C MET A 179 -14.79 -8.99 -0.81
N ASN A 180 -14.88 -10.28 -0.50
CA ASN A 180 -14.51 -11.34 -1.44
C ASN A 180 -15.76 -11.72 -2.27
N GLN A 181 -15.85 -11.22 -3.50
CA GLN A 181 -16.95 -11.50 -4.42
C GLN A 181 -17.04 -12.99 -4.79
N LYS A 182 -15.90 -13.68 -4.87
CA LYS A 182 -15.81 -15.10 -5.26
C LYS A 182 -16.34 -16.05 -4.18
N LEU A 183 -16.33 -15.62 -2.91
CA LEU A 183 -16.89 -16.34 -1.77
C LEU A 183 -18.22 -15.73 -1.26
N GLY A 184 -18.67 -14.61 -1.81
CA GLY A 184 -19.82 -13.84 -1.32
C GLY A 184 -19.64 -13.26 0.10
N GLN A 185 -18.41 -13.18 0.60
CA GLN A 185 -18.11 -12.88 2.00
C GLN A 185 -17.60 -11.44 2.17
N ARG A 186 -18.19 -10.69 3.11
CA ARG A 186 -17.62 -9.42 3.59
C ARG A 186 -16.50 -9.73 4.58
N LEU A 187 -15.33 -9.12 4.39
CA LEU A 187 -14.09 -9.42 5.13
C LEU A 187 -13.75 -8.35 6.18
N ALA A 188 -14.08 -7.09 5.88
CA ALA A 188 -13.97 -5.96 6.79
C ALA A 188 -14.99 -4.89 6.38
N ASP A 189 -15.74 -4.35 7.33
CA ASP A 189 -16.90 -3.51 7.06
C ASP A 189 -16.87 -2.20 7.85
N GLU A 190 -17.57 -1.19 7.32
CA GLU A 190 -17.66 0.17 7.87
C GLU A 190 -16.29 0.74 8.28
N CYS A 191 -15.28 0.45 7.46
CA CYS A 191 -13.91 0.91 7.65
C CYS A 191 -13.84 2.43 7.42
N MET A 192 -13.24 3.19 8.34
CA MET A 192 -13.22 4.66 8.27
C MET A 192 -11.79 5.21 8.32
N SER A 193 -11.33 5.81 7.23
CA SER A 193 -10.11 6.63 7.24
C SER A 193 -10.32 7.91 8.08
N PRO A 194 -9.25 8.58 8.56
CA PRO A 194 -9.37 9.86 9.26
C PRO A 194 -10.14 10.93 8.46
N GLN A 195 -9.99 10.92 7.13
CA GLN A 195 -10.74 11.79 6.21
C GLN A 195 -12.23 11.42 6.18
N GLN A 196 -12.56 10.12 6.10
CA GLN A 196 -13.93 9.61 6.11
C GLN A 196 -14.66 9.85 7.44
N VAL A 197 -13.95 9.86 8.57
CA VAL A 197 -14.52 10.27 9.87
C VAL A 197 -14.95 11.74 9.83
N ALA A 198 -14.11 12.65 9.33
CA ALA A 198 -14.45 14.07 9.22
C ALA A 198 -15.65 14.32 8.29
N VAL A 199 -15.73 13.62 7.16
CA VAL A 199 -16.91 13.66 6.25
C VAL A 199 -18.15 13.10 6.94
N SER A 200 -18.04 11.97 7.65
CA SER A 200 -19.16 11.36 8.37
C SER A 200 -19.71 12.26 9.48
N GLU A 201 -18.83 12.90 10.24
CA GLU A 201 -19.20 13.88 11.27
C GLU A 201 -19.85 15.14 10.68
N THR A 202 -19.50 15.51 9.45
CA THR A 202 -20.14 16.62 8.71
C THR A 202 -21.55 16.20 8.25
N ILE A 203 -21.71 15.01 7.66
CA ILE A 203 -23.01 14.47 7.23
C ILE A 203 -23.94 14.23 8.43
N ARG A 204 -23.41 13.82 9.59
CA ARG A 204 -24.17 13.69 10.84
C ARG A 204 -24.74 15.02 11.34
N LYS A 205 -24.01 16.13 11.15
CA LYS A 205 -24.40 17.48 11.60
C LYS A 205 -25.29 18.22 10.58
N ASN A 206 -25.15 17.86 9.31
CA ASN A 206 -25.97 18.39 8.22
C ASN A 206 -26.37 17.24 7.26
N PRO A 207 -27.39 16.43 7.61
CA PRO A 207 -27.87 15.36 6.76
C PRO A 207 -28.42 15.93 5.44
N GLN A 208 -28.37 15.12 4.38
CA GLN A 208 -29.03 15.50 3.12
C GLN A 208 -30.55 15.59 3.34
N PRO A 209 -31.23 16.62 2.81
CA PRO A 209 -32.67 16.78 2.99
C PRO A 209 -33.42 15.59 2.38
N SER A 210 -34.43 15.08 3.09
CA SER A 210 -35.20 13.92 2.63
C SER A 210 -36.01 14.28 1.38
N LEU A 211 -36.02 13.40 0.38
CA LEU A 211 -36.86 13.55 -0.82
C LEU A 211 -38.37 13.43 -0.56
N LEU A 212 -38.77 13.19 0.70
CA LEU A 212 -40.15 13.04 1.17
C LEU A 212 -40.60 14.21 2.07
N ASP A 213 -39.67 15.05 2.52
CA ASP A 213 -40.02 16.28 3.23
C ASP A 213 -40.48 17.35 2.21
N ALA A 214 -41.33 18.27 2.64
CA ALA A 214 -41.68 19.41 1.79
C ALA A 214 -40.41 20.20 1.44
N PRO A 215 -40.21 20.61 0.17
CA PRO A 215 -38.96 21.19 -0.27
C PRO A 215 -38.62 22.43 0.55
N ALA A 216 -37.53 22.35 1.31
CA ALA A 216 -37.02 23.48 2.08
C ALA A 216 -36.79 24.68 1.13
N PRO A 217 -37.16 25.91 1.52
CA PRO A 217 -36.98 27.08 0.69
C PRO A 217 -35.50 27.20 0.30
N ALA A 218 -35.21 27.09 -1.00
CA ALA A 218 -33.85 26.98 -1.47
C ALA A 218 -33.02 28.19 -1.01
N PRO A 219 -31.83 27.99 -0.40
CA PRO A 219 -30.97 29.10 -0.02
C PRO A 219 -30.64 29.91 -1.28
N ALA A 220 -30.98 31.20 -1.27
CA ALA A 220 -30.78 32.07 -2.41
C ALA A 220 -29.32 32.01 -2.87
N ALA A 221 -29.11 31.76 -4.17
CA ALA A 221 -27.80 31.45 -4.71
C ALA A 221 -26.78 32.56 -4.40
N ALA A 222 -25.82 32.26 -3.52
CA ALA A 222 -24.64 33.10 -3.32
C ALA A 222 -23.89 33.14 -4.66
N ALA A 223 -23.93 34.30 -5.33
CA ALA A 223 -23.51 34.42 -6.71
C ALA A 223 -22.04 34.03 -6.90
N ALA A 224 -21.78 33.07 -7.78
CA ALA A 224 -20.44 32.83 -8.27
C ALA A 224 -19.94 34.10 -9.00
N PRO A 225 -18.72 34.60 -8.72
CA PRO A 225 -18.17 35.72 -9.45
C PRO A 225 -17.99 35.33 -10.93
N ALA A 226 -18.61 36.07 -11.83
CA ALA A 226 -18.56 35.79 -13.26
C ALA A 226 -17.12 35.90 -13.78
N ALA A 227 -16.70 34.94 -14.62
CA ALA A 227 -15.42 35.01 -15.29
C ALA A 227 -15.38 36.19 -16.28
N ALA A 228 -14.33 37.01 -16.20
CA ALA A 228 -14.11 38.07 -17.17
C ALA A 228 -13.72 37.46 -18.54
N PRO A 229 -14.32 37.89 -19.66
CA PRO A 229 -13.87 37.48 -20.99
C PRO A 229 -12.49 38.06 -21.31
N ALA A 230 -11.69 37.33 -22.09
CA ALA A 230 -10.39 37.78 -22.54
C ALA A 230 -10.50 38.99 -23.50
N ALA A 231 -9.54 39.90 -23.44
CA ALA A 231 -9.48 41.05 -24.33
C ALA A 231 -9.03 40.64 -25.74
N GLU A 232 -9.78 41.10 -26.75
CA GLU A 232 -9.45 40.88 -28.17
C GLU A 232 -8.31 41.81 -28.62
N ALA A 233 -7.38 41.28 -29.43
CA ALA A 233 -6.19 42.01 -29.87
C ALA A 233 -6.49 42.88 -31.11
N PRO A 234 -6.14 44.19 -31.11
CA PRO A 234 -6.35 45.05 -32.27
C PRO A 234 -5.29 44.78 -33.35
N ALA A 235 -5.73 44.43 -34.56
CA ALA A 235 -4.88 44.42 -35.75
C ALA A 235 -4.93 45.80 -36.44
N LYS A 236 -3.76 46.42 -36.65
CA LYS A 236 -3.56 47.51 -37.60
C LYS A 236 -2.10 47.67 -37.99
#